data_AF-A0A928KKU9-F1
#
_entry.id   AF-A0A928KKU9-F1
#
_cell.length_a   1.000
_cell.length_b   1.000
_cell.length_c   1.000
_cell.angle_alpha   90.00
_cell.angle_beta   90.00
_cell.angle_gamma   90.00
#
_symmetry.space_group_name_H-M   'P 1'
#
loop_
_entity.id
_entity.type
_entity.pdbx_description
1 polymer ?
#
loop_
_entity_poly.entity_id
_entity_poly.type
_entity_poly.pdbx_seq_one_letter_code
_entity_poly.pdbx_strand_id
1 'polypeptide(L)' 'MEWTSLNDLREKYLSFFESKGHLRLPSFSLVPNNDKSLLLINSGMAPMKKYFTGEVTP' A
#
# COMPACT_ATOMS: atom_id res chain seq x y z
N MET A 1 5.39 -29.26 10.63
CA MET A 1 4.64 -28.11 10.11
C MET A 1 5.67 -27.08 9.69
N GLU A 2 5.78 -26.78 8.40
CA GLU A 2 6.67 -25.71 7.95
C GLU A 2 5.96 -24.37 8.12
N TRP A 3 6.58 -23.47 8.86
CA TRP A 3 6.06 -22.12 9.08
C TRP A 3 6.58 -21.20 7.98
N THR A 4 5.68 -20.45 7.34
CA THR A 4 6.08 -19.42 6.38
C THR A 4 6.59 -18.20 7.14
N SER A 5 7.76 -17.66 6.77
CA SER A 5 8.26 -16.45 7.40
C SER A 5 7.44 -15.23 7.00
N LEU A 6 7.49 -14.16 7.82
CA LEU A 6 6.81 -12.89 7.52
C LEU A 6 7.20 -12.33 6.15
N ASN A 7 8.48 -12.42 5.80
CA ASN A 7 8.99 -11.90 4.53
C ASN A 7 8.53 -12.74 3.35
N ASP A 8 8.50 -14.07 3.51
CA ASP A 8 8.01 -14.97 2.46
C ASP A 8 6.51 -14.78 2.21
N LEU A 9 5.72 -14.58 3.28
CA LEU A 9 4.29 -14.31 3.16
C LEU A 9 4.03 -12.98 2.46
N ARG A 10 4.79 -11.93 2.84
CA ARG A 10 4.71 -10.61 2.18
C ARG A 10 5.03 -10.72 0.70
N GLU A 11 6.10 -11.42 0.35
CA GLU A 11 6.49 -11.56 -1.05
C GLU A 11 5.44 -12.34 -1.84
N LYS A 12 4.96 -13.48 -1.33
CA LYS A 12 3.90 -14.27 -1.98
C LYS A 12 2.65 -13.44 -2.28
N TYR A 13 2.23 -12.58 -1.36
CA TYR A 13 1.08 -11.69 -1.56
C TYR A 13 1.36 -10.66 -2.67
N LEU A 14 2.51 -9.99 -2.63
CA LEU A 14 2.88 -8.97 -3.60
C LEU A 14 3.05 -9.55 -5.00
N SER A 15 3.78 -10.66 -5.14
CA SER A 15 3.99 -11.34 -6.43
C SER A 15 2.68 -11.87 -7.04
N PHE A 16 1.73 -12.32 -6.21
CA PHE A 16 0.42 -12.76 -6.70
C PHE A 16 -0.32 -11.63 -7.42
N PHE A 17 -0.46 -10.46 -6.80
CA PHE A 17 -1.17 -9.33 -7.42
C PHE A 17 -0.39 -8.72 -8.58
N GLU A 18 0.93 -8.66 -8.49
CA GLU A 18 1.81 -8.25 -9.59
C GLU A 18 1.62 -9.16 -10.83
N SER A 19 1.51 -10.48 -10.64
CA SER A 19 1.20 -11.43 -11.73
C SER A 19 -0.17 -11.21 -12.39
N LYS A 20 -1.06 -10.48 -11.72
CA LYS A 20 -2.38 -10.07 -12.23
C LYS A 20 -2.39 -8.66 -12.80
N GLY A 21 -1.21 -8.06 -13.00
CA GLY A 21 -1.06 -6.73 -13.58
C GLY A 21 -1.22 -5.56 -12.60
N HIS A 22 -1.22 -5.82 -11.28
CA HIS A 22 -1.22 -4.74 -10.29
C HIS A 22 0.18 -4.13 -10.17
N LEU A 23 0.27 -2.81 -10.13
CA LEU A 23 1.54 -2.11 -9.89
C LEU A 23 1.98 -2.29 -8.43
N ARG A 24 3.17 -2.86 -8.22
CA ARG A 24 3.81 -2.94 -6.90
C ARG A 24 4.41 -1.59 -6.52
N LEU A 25 4.03 -1.06 -5.36
CA LEU A 25 4.55 0.19 -4.81
C LEU A 25 5.22 -0.04 -3.45
N PRO A 26 6.24 0.75 -3.08
CA PRO A 26 6.80 0.74 -1.73
C PRO A 26 5.77 1.26 -0.71
N SER A 27 5.96 0.93 0.56
CA SER A 27 5.15 1.53 1.64
C SER A 27 5.33 3.04 1.67
N PHE A 28 4.24 3.74 1.93
CA PHE A 28 4.25 5.19 2.14
C PHE A 28 4.81 5.53 3.53
N SER A 29 5.18 6.81 3.70
CA SER A 29 5.57 7.39 4.99
C SER A 29 4.49 7.17 6.04
N LEU A 30 4.92 6.90 7.29
CA LEU A 30 3.99 6.85 8.43
C LEU A 30 3.39 8.23 8.75
N VAL A 31 4.17 9.29 8.51
CA VAL A 31 3.74 10.68 8.68
C VAL A 31 2.99 11.13 7.41
N PRO A 32 1.72 11.58 7.52
CA PRO A 32 0.95 12.03 6.38
C PRO A 32 1.56 13.27 5.72
N ASN A 33 1.60 13.28 4.39
CA ASN A 33 1.98 14.44 3.60
C ASN A 33 0.72 15.15 3.09
N ASN A 34 0.55 16.42 3.43
CA ASN A 34 -0.57 17.26 2.97
C ASN A 34 -1.98 16.77 3.38
N ASP A 35 -2.10 16.01 4.47
CA ASP A 35 -3.39 15.68 5.09
C ASP A 35 -3.40 16.13 6.55
N LYS A 36 -4.12 17.22 6.85
CA LYS A 36 -4.23 17.77 8.20
C LYS A 36 -5.26 17.04 9.08
N SER A 37 -6.01 16.10 8.50
CA SER A 37 -7.04 15.33 9.22
C SER A 37 -6.50 14.04 9.84
N LEU A 38 -5.32 13.59 9.40
CA LEU A 38 -4.67 12.39 9.90
C LEU A 38 -3.43 12.73 10.73
N LEU A 39 -3.27 12.05 11.87
CA LEU A 39 -2.04 12.10 12.66
C LEU A 39 -0.98 11.13 12.10
N LEU A 40 -1.39 9.91 11.75
CA LEU A 40 -0.55 8.85 11.17
C LEU A 40 -1.30 8.13 10.05
N ILE A 41 -0.56 7.59 9.07
CA ILE A 41 -1.12 6.72 8.04
C ILE A 41 -1.50 5.38 8.67
N ASN A 42 -2.80 5.10 8.74
CA ASN A 42 -3.36 3.91 9.38
C ASN A 42 -3.66 2.75 8.39
N SER A 43 -3.60 3.02 7.09
CA SER A 43 -4.03 2.09 6.05
C SER A 43 -3.33 2.40 4.73
N GLY A 44 -3.17 1.38 3.87
CA GLY A 44 -2.56 1.54 2.55
C GLY A 44 -3.35 2.43 1.59
N MET A 45 -4.66 2.64 1.85
CA MET A 45 -5.54 3.44 1.01
C MET A 45 -5.51 4.95 1.32
N ALA A 46 -5.17 5.33 2.56
CA ALA A 46 -5.09 6.73 2.97
C ALA A 46 -4.23 7.61 2.04
N PRO A 47 -2.99 7.22 1.67
CA PRO A 47 -2.18 8.00 0.72
C PRO A 47 -2.74 7.98 -0.72
N MET A 48 -3.64 7.05 -1.03
CA MET A 48 -4.24 6.92 -2.37
C MET A 48 -5.55 7.71 -2.54
N LYS A 49 -6.01 8.41 -1.49
CA LYS A 49 -7.29 9.14 -1.48
C LYS A 49 -7.50 10.02 -2.72
N LYS A 50 -6.46 10.74 -3.16
CA LYS A 50 -6.52 11.65 -4.32
C LYS A 50 -6.78 10.95 -5.65
N TYR A 51 -6.34 9.71 -5.78
CA TYR A 51 -6.64 8.89 -6.96
C TYR A 51 -8.12 8.46 -6.94
N PHE A 52 -8.64 8.09 -5.77
CA PHE A 52 -10.05 7.71 -5.63
C PHE A 52 -11.02 8.89 -5.80
N THR A 53 -10.61 10.11 -5.43
CA THR A 53 -11.41 11.33 -5.66
C THR A 53 -11.26 11.89 -7.07
N GLY A 54 -10.35 11.36 -7.88
CA GLY A 54 -10.09 11.84 -9.25
C GLY A 54 -9.29 13.13 -9.34
N GLU A 55 -8.70 13.59 -8.22
CA GLU A 55 -7.80 14.76 -8.21
C GLU A 55 -6.47 14.47 -8.92
N VAL A 56 -6.06 13.20 -8.96
CA VAL A 56 -4.83 12.74 -9.62
C VAL A 56 -5.13 11.46 -10.40
N THR A 57 -4.53 11.31 -11.59
CA THR A 57 -4.59 10.07 -12.38
C THR A 57 -3.52 9.09 -11.90
N PRO A 58 -3.87 7.83 -11.61
CA PRO A 58 -2.92 6.78 -11.20
C PRO A 58 -1.81 6.50 -12.22
#